data_AF-U1ZHM2-F1
#
_entry.id   AF-U1ZHM2-F1
#
_cell.length_a   1.000
_cell.length_b   1.000
_cell.length_c   1.000
_cell.angle_alpha   90.00
_cell.angle_beta   90.00
_cell.angle_gamma   90.00
#
_symmetry.space_group_name_H-M   'P 1'
#
loop_
_entity.id
_entity.type
_entity.pdbx_description
1 polymer ?
#
loop_
_entity_poly.entity_id
_entity_poly.type
_entity_poly.pdbx_seq_one_letter_code
_entity_poly.pdbx_strand_id
1 'polypeptide(L)'
;MQAALDEARLGLAEGGIPIGSVIVHGGRIIGRGHNRRVQQGSAICHGEMDALENAGPHLPRGGALHHPVALRHVQRRHPRGW
;
A
#
# COMPACT_ATOMS: atom_id res chain seq x y z
N MET A 1 6.02 2.51 -9.18
CA MET A 1 4.76 2.00 -9.77
C MET A 1 4.74 0.48 -9.80
N GLN A 2 5.78 -0.20 -10.33
CA GLN A 2 5.86 -1.67 -10.34
C GLN A 2 5.60 -2.31 -8.96
N ALA A 3 6.22 -1.79 -7.90
CA ALA A 3 5.99 -2.29 -6.54
C ALA A 3 4.51 -2.28 -6.08
N ALA A 4 3.73 -1.26 -6.44
CA ALA A 4 2.29 -1.23 -6.12
C ALA A 4 1.50 -2.27 -6.94
N LEU A 5 1.95 -2.59 -8.16
CA LEU A 5 1.37 -3.67 -8.96
C LEU A 5 1.66 -5.04 -8.36
N ASP A 6 2.85 -5.23 -7.79
CA ASP A 6 3.25 -6.48 -7.15
C ASP A 6 2.43 -6.71 -5.87
N GLU A 7 2.21 -5.67 -5.07
CA GLU A 7 1.29 -5.71 -3.93
C GLU A 7 -0.15 -6.01 -4.36
N ALA A 8 -0.66 -5.39 -5.43
CA ALA A 8 -2.00 -5.68 -5.95
C ALA A 8 -2.15 -7.15 -6.40
N ARG A 9 -1.09 -7.75 -6.96
CA ARG A 9 -1.05 -9.17 -7.33
C ARG A 9 -1.04 -10.08 -6.11
N LEU A 10 -0.29 -9.69 -5.07
CA LEU A 10 -0.23 -10.44 -3.81
C LEU A 10 -1.60 -10.46 -3.12
N GLY A 11 -2.24 -9.29 -2.95
CA GLY A 11 -3.58 -9.21 -2.37
C GLY A 11 -4.63 -10.02 -3.15
N LEU A 12 -4.50 -10.11 -4.49
CA LEU A 12 -5.35 -10.99 -5.30
C LEU A 12 -5.09 -12.48 -5.01
N ALA A 13 -3.83 -12.88 -4.91
CA ALA A 13 -3.44 -14.26 -4.64
C ALA A 13 -3.89 -14.74 -3.26
N GLU A 14 -3.98 -13.82 -2.30
CA GLU A 14 -4.57 -14.05 -0.97
C GLU A 14 -6.12 -14.09 -0.98
N GLY A 15 -6.76 -13.89 -2.13
CA GLY A 15 -8.22 -13.87 -2.29
C GLY A 15 -8.89 -12.53 -1.97
N GLY A 16 -8.09 -11.48 -1.74
CA GLY A 16 -8.54 -10.11 -1.47
C GLY A 16 -8.77 -9.27 -2.73
N ILE A 17 -9.03 -7.97 -2.52
CA ILE A 17 -9.22 -7.01 -3.60
C ILE A 17 -7.85 -6.61 -4.16
N PRO A 18 -7.61 -6.65 -5.49
CA PRO A 18 -6.30 -6.41 -6.09
C PRO A 18 -5.96 -4.91 -6.13
N ILE A 19 -5.74 -4.33 -4.95
CA ILE A 19 -5.31 -2.95 -4.74
C ILE A 19 -4.01 -2.98 -3.96
N GLY A 20 -2.96 -2.41 -4.54
CA GLY A 20 -1.64 -2.30 -3.93
C GLY A 20 -1.20 -0.85 -3.83
N SER A 21 -0.46 -0.54 -2.78
CA SER A 21 -0.03 0.80 -2.40
C SER A 21 1.43 0.80 -1.96
N VAL A 22 2.13 1.90 -2.23
CA VAL A 22 3.49 2.13 -1.75
C VAL A 22 3.63 3.57 -1.27
N ILE A 23 4.42 3.75 -0.22
CA ILE A 23 4.83 5.06 0.28
C ILE A 23 6.27 5.32 -0.15
N VAL A 24 6.50 6.48 -0.78
CA VAL A 24 7.80 6.91 -1.29
C VAL A 24 8.22 8.18 -0.56
N HIS A 25 9.45 8.20 -0.07
CA HIS A 25 10.08 9.38 0.52
C HIS A 25 11.53 9.47 0.04
N GLY A 26 11.96 10.66 -0.41
CA GLY A 26 13.32 10.85 -0.95
C GLY A 26 13.67 9.91 -2.12
N GLY A 27 12.69 9.57 -2.97
CA GLY A 27 12.87 8.63 -4.08
C GLY A 27 12.96 7.14 -3.68
N ARG A 28 12.85 6.82 -2.39
CA ARG A 28 12.90 5.45 -1.86
C ARG A 28 11.52 5.01 -1.39
N ILE A 29 11.18 3.75 -1.66
CA ILE A 29 9.98 3.14 -1.09
C ILE A 29 10.27 2.88 0.40
N ILE A 30 9.47 3.48 1.27
CA ILE A 30 9.58 3.33 2.72
C ILE A 30 8.47 2.47 3.31
N GLY A 31 7.40 2.21 2.56
CA GLY A 31 6.33 1.29 2.95
C GLY A 31 5.64 0.68 1.74
N ARG A 32 5.17 -0.56 1.88
CA ARG A 32 4.41 -1.31 0.87
C ARG A 32 3.21 -1.93 1.54
N GLY A 33 2.13 -2.12 0.81
CA GLY A 33 0.98 -2.84 1.32
C GLY A 33 -0.08 -3.07 0.28
N HIS A 34 -1.02 -3.94 0.59
CA HIS A 34 -2.18 -4.24 -0.25
C HIS A 34 -3.45 -4.29 0.57
N ASN A 35 -4.58 -4.30 -0.13
CA ASN A 35 -5.87 -4.38 0.53
C ASN A 35 -6.02 -5.73 1.26
N ARG A 36 -6.19 -5.66 2.58
CA ARG A 36 -6.38 -6.80 3.48
C ARG A 36 -7.80 -6.87 4.07
N ARG A 37 -8.75 -6.10 3.51
CA ARG A 37 -10.11 -5.98 4.04
C ARG A 37 -10.84 -7.32 4.11
N VAL A 38 -10.62 -8.19 3.12
CA VAL A 38 -11.25 -9.51 3.03
C VAL A 38 -10.57 -10.47 4.00
N GLN A 39 -9.23 -10.46 4.01
CA GLN A 39 -8.39 -11.34 4.81
C GLN A 39 -8.55 -11.09 6.31
N GLN A 40 -8.76 -9.84 6.71
CA GLN A 40 -8.88 -9.43 8.11
C GLN A 40 -10.33 -9.16 8.54
N GLY A 41 -11.31 -9.32 7.64
CA GLY A 41 -12.71 -8.98 7.93
C GLY A 41 -12.92 -7.51 8.35
N SER A 42 -12.07 -6.61 7.86
CA SER A 42 -12.02 -5.21 8.28
C SER A 42 -12.61 -4.30 7.22
N ALA A 43 -13.32 -3.25 7.62
CA ALA A 43 -13.81 -2.22 6.70
C ALA A 43 -12.73 -1.21 6.27
N ILE A 44 -11.60 -1.15 7.00
CA ILE A 44 -10.62 -0.05 6.87
C ILE A 44 -9.23 -0.50 6.45
N CYS A 45 -8.95 -1.82 6.43
CA CYS A 45 -7.63 -2.35 6.06
C CYS A 45 -7.40 -2.31 4.54
N HIS A 46 -7.41 -1.11 3.98
CA HIS A 46 -7.05 -0.84 2.58
C HIS A 46 -5.55 -0.89 2.37
N GLY A 47 -5.11 -0.94 1.10
CA GLY A 47 -3.69 -0.96 0.78
C GLY A 47 -2.97 0.29 1.28
N GLU A 48 -3.62 1.45 1.30
CA GLU A 48 -3.05 2.67 1.89
C GLU A 48 -2.70 2.50 3.37
N MET A 49 -3.58 1.89 4.16
CA MET A 49 -3.37 1.71 5.60
C MET A 49 -2.26 0.69 5.88
N ASP A 50 -2.25 -0.42 5.15
CA ASP A 50 -1.18 -1.43 5.23
C ASP A 50 0.19 -0.82 4.84
N ALA A 51 0.23 0.01 3.79
CA ALA A 51 1.45 0.69 3.37
C ALA A 51 1.92 1.77 4.37
N LEU A 52 0.99 2.45 5.06
CA LEU A 52 1.28 3.40 6.14
C LEU A 52 1.88 2.71 7.36
N GLU A 53 1.26 1.63 7.81
CA GLU A 53 1.74 0.83 8.95
C GLU A 53 3.18 0.35 8.68
N ASN A 54 3.44 -0.18 7.48
CA ASN A 54 4.76 -0.63 7.07
C ASN A 54 5.77 0.51 6.85
N ALA A 55 5.31 1.75 6.64
CA ALA A 55 6.19 2.93 6.53
C ALA A 55 6.61 3.51 7.89
N GLY A 56 5.83 3.26 8.95
CA GLY A 56 6.03 3.85 10.28
C GLY A 56 7.47 3.82 10.78
N PRO A 57 8.17 2.67 10.76
CA PRO A 57 9.56 2.55 11.21
C PRO A 57 10.58 3.36 10.38
N HIS A 58 10.22 3.74 9.16
CA HIS A 58 11.08 4.41 8.18
C HIS A 58 10.75 5.88 7.98
N LEU A 59 9.72 6.40 8.67
CA LEU A 59 9.38 7.81 8.63
C LEU A 59 10.47 8.66 9.32
N PRO A 60 10.84 9.81 8.72
CA PRO A 60 11.81 10.71 9.33
C PRO A 60 11.27 11.21 10.68
N ARG A 61 12.08 11.07 11.73
CA ARG A 61 11.77 11.59 13.07
C ARG A 61 12.25 13.04 13.17
N GLY A 62 11.30 13.97 13.25
CA GLY A 62 11.56 15.39 13.49
C GLY A 62 11.68 16.24 12.22
N GLY A 63 10.73 17.19 12.08
CA GLY A 63 10.82 18.53 11.47
C GLY A 63 11.26 18.74 10.01
N ALA A 64 12.14 17.92 9.45
CA ALA A 64 12.81 18.21 8.20
C ALA A 64 12.19 17.38 7.06
N LEU A 65 10.92 17.64 6.73
CA LEU A 65 10.28 17.14 5.51
C LEU A 65 10.79 17.92 4.28
N HIS A 66 12.09 17.90 4.00
CA HIS A 66 12.62 18.51 2.78
C HIS A 66 12.21 17.72 1.51
N HIS A 67 11.68 16.51 1.69
CA HIS A 67 11.10 15.70 0.62
C HIS A 67 9.66 15.31 0.94
N PRO A 68 8.70 15.53 0.01
CA PRO A 68 7.32 15.13 0.22
C PRO A 68 7.22 13.61 0.34
N VAL A 69 6.36 13.15 1.26
CA VAL A 69 5.93 11.76 1.31
C VAL A 69 4.83 11.58 0.26
N ALA A 70 5.01 10.63 -0.66
CA ALA A 70 4.06 10.35 -1.73
C ALA A 70 3.51 8.93 -1.60
N LEU A 71 2.20 8.82 -1.44
CA LEU A 71 1.47 7.56 -1.59
C LEU A 71 1.19 7.33 -3.08
N ARG A 72 1.49 6.13 -3.57
CA ARG A 72 1.13 5.71 -4.93
C ARG A 72 0.38 4.40 -4.84
N HIS A 73 -0.81 4.33 -5.43
CA HIS A 73 -1.62 3.12 -5.45
C HIS A 73 -1.96 2.67 -6.88
N VAL A 74 -2.29 1.38 -7.03
CA VAL A 74 -2.92 0.83 -8.24
C VAL A 74 -4.05 -0.09 -7.82
N GLN A 75 -5.18 0.03 -8.52
CA GLN A 75 -6.26 -0.93 -8.54
C GLN A 75 -6.22 -1.73 -9.85
N ARG A 76 -6.33 -3.06 -9.76
CA ARG A 76 -6.64 -3.91 -10.92
C ARG A 76 -8.10 -4.37 -10.84
N ARG A 77 -8.65 -4.84 -11.96
CA ARG A 77 -9.99 -5.44 -11.97
C ARG A 77 -9.94 -6.80 -11.26
N HIS A 78 -10.80 -6.99 -10.26
CA HIS A 78 -11.01 -8.32 -9.69
C HIS A 78 -11.83 -9.15 -10.68
N PRO A 79 -11.53 -10.45 -10.89
CA PRO A 79 -12.34 -11.35 -11.72
C PRO A 79 -13.83 -11.47 -11.31
N ARG A 80 -14.20 -10.95 -10.14
CA ARG A 80 -15.54 -11.05 -9.54
C ARG A 80 -16.28 -9.70 -9.56
N GLY A 81 -15.73 -8.68 -10.23
CA GLY A 81 -16.41 -7.39 -10.41
C GLY A 81 -16.36 -6.41 -9.23
N TRP A 82 -15.40 -6.57 -8.32
CA TRP A 82 -15.12 -5.63 -7.24
C TRP A 82 -14.16 -4.51 -7.68
#